data_AF-A0A368FEB9-F1
#
_entry.id   AF-A0A368FEB9-F1
#
_cell.length_a   1.000
_cell.length_b   1.000
_cell.length_c   1.000
_cell.angle_alpha   90.00
_cell.angle_beta   90.00
_cell.angle_gamma   90.00
#
_symmetry.space_group_name_H-M   'P 1'
#
loop_
_entity.id
_entity.type
_entity.pdbx_description
1 polymer ?
#
loop_
_entity_poly.entity_id
_entity_poly.type
_entity_poly.pdbx_seq_one_letter_code
_entity_poly.pdbx_strand_id
1 'polypeptide(L)'
;MPSSGDEKKRVFAFHSILVLTADTSTDHLIQAVLVAGTSNITKETESALHYLAAWSFVEMAKLPDFQRIPYHQFVILLSSCELHVSHELVAADAALLWLVGQPHPAIYAPGIFSVIRSAYLSKVDRQLIVERIATLQMPESVARFARISMESRHSSRICLEGTHVNRHLSRCGIPDPESRPKETTLSLSRPREGIKWSEKSE
;
A
#
# COMPACT_ATOMS: atom_id res chain seq x y z
N MET A 1 30.74 -29.57 11.52
CA MET A 1 29.31 -29.23 11.36
C MET A 1 28.98 -28.13 12.36
N PRO A 2 28.35 -27.01 11.95
CA PRO A 2 27.99 -25.96 12.90
C PRO A 2 26.97 -26.51 13.91
N SER A 3 27.10 -26.11 15.18
CA SER A 3 26.19 -26.54 16.24
C SER A 3 24.81 -25.90 16.06
N SER A 4 23.73 -26.58 16.48
CA SER A 4 22.36 -26.04 16.45
C SER A 4 22.21 -24.67 17.16
N GLY A 5 23.11 -24.36 18.10
CA GLY A 5 23.17 -23.06 18.77
C GLY A 5 23.77 -21.93 17.93
N ASP A 6 24.72 -22.22 17.04
CA ASP A 6 25.35 -21.22 16.17
C ASP A 6 24.43 -20.79 15.02
N GLU A 7 23.62 -21.73 14.53
CA GLU A 7 22.63 -21.47 13.49
C GLU A 7 21.51 -20.54 14.00
N LYS A 8 20.98 -20.78 15.21
CA LYS A 8 19.99 -19.90 15.85
C LYS A 8 20.51 -18.48 16.09
N LYS A 9 21.77 -18.34 16.51
CA LYS A 9 22.40 -17.01 16.70
C LYS A 9 22.57 -16.25 15.38
N ARG A 10 22.94 -16.94 14.30
CA ARG A 10 23.05 -16.34 12.96
C ARG A 10 21.70 -15.89 12.42
N VAL A 11 20.65 -16.70 12.60
CA VAL A 11 19.27 -16.35 12.20
C VAL A 11 18.80 -15.12 12.98
N PHE A 12 18.98 -15.08 14.29
CA PHE A 12 18.62 -13.91 15.10
C PHE A 12 19.37 -12.64 14.67
N ALA A 13 20.68 -12.74 14.44
CA ALA A 13 21.49 -11.62 13.97
C ALA A 13 21.03 -11.11 12.60
N PHE A 14 20.68 -12.01 11.67
CA PHE A 14 20.14 -11.64 10.36
C PHE A 14 18.86 -10.81 10.48
N HIS A 15 17.91 -11.26 11.31
CA HIS A 15 16.64 -10.55 11.54
C HIS A 15 16.85 -9.14 12.10
N SER A 16 17.73 -8.98 13.09
CA SER A 16 18.04 -7.66 13.65
C SER A 16 18.76 -6.75 12.64
N ILE A 17 19.73 -7.28 11.89
CA ILE A 17 20.45 -6.51 10.87
C ILE A 17 19.50 -6.05 9.76
N LEU A 18 18.55 -6.91 9.35
CA LEU A 18 17.58 -6.58 8.31
C LEU A 18 16.72 -5.38 8.71
N VAL A 19 16.19 -5.36 9.94
CA VAL A 19 15.38 -4.24 10.45
C VAL A 19 16.23 -2.97 10.58
N LEU A 20 17.44 -3.08 11.16
CA LEU A 20 18.33 -1.93 11.31
C LEU A 20 18.73 -1.33 9.96
N THR A 21 18.98 -2.17 8.95
CA THR A 21 19.30 -1.71 7.60
C THR A 21 18.09 -1.03 6.95
N ALA A 22 16.90 -1.60 7.12
CA ALA A 22 15.66 -1.04 6.60
C ALA A 22 15.35 0.35 7.20
N ASP A 23 15.73 0.61 8.44
CA ASP A 23 15.55 1.91 9.11
C ASP A 23 16.47 3.01 8.57
N THR A 24 17.55 2.66 7.85
CA THR A 24 18.52 3.64 7.32
C THR A 24 18.06 4.37 6.05
N SER A 25 17.21 3.74 5.22
CA SER A 25 16.71 4.35 3.99
C SER A 25 15.46 3.66 3.46
N THR A 26 14.63 4.42 2.75
CA THR A 26 13.40 3.92 2.11
C THR A 26 13.68 2.89 1.01
N ASP A 27 14.81 3.00 0.31
CA ASP A 27 15.24 2.01 -0.68
C ASP A 27 15.56 0.67 -0.02
N HIS A 28 16.34 0.68 1.08
CA HIS A 28 16.65 -0.53 1.85
C HIS A 28 15.37 -1.14 2.44
N LEU A 29 14.42 -0.32 2.86
CA LEU A 29 13.13 -0.77 3.37
C LEU A 29 12.31 -1.50 2.30
N ILE A 30 12.24 -1.00 1.07
CA ILE A 30 11.58 -1.72 -0.04
C ILE A 30 12.26 -3.07 -0.27
N GLN A 31 13.59 -3.11 -0.29
CA GLN A 31 14.33 -4.38 -0.45
C GLN A 31 14.06 -5.35 0.71
N ALA A 32 13.99 -4.86 1.95
CA ALA A 32 13.67 -5.69 3.11
C ALA A 32 12.24 -6.26 3.04
N VAL A 33 11.25 -5.47 2.59
CA VAL A 33 9.87 -5.93 2.37
C VAL A 33 9.80 -6.97 1.24
N LEU A 34 10.60 -6.82 0.18
CA LEU A 34 10.72 -7.83 -0.88
C LEU A 34 11.26 -9.16 -0.35
N VAL A 35 12.30 -9.10 0.49
CA VAL A 35 12.87 -10.28 1.15
C VAL A 35 11.85 -10.93 2.09
N ALA A 36 11.12 -10.13 2.86
CA ALA A 36 10.06 -10.63 3.75
C ALA A 36 8.98 -11.42 3.00
N GLY A 37 8.61 -11.00 1.79
CA GLY A 37 7.62 -11.71 0.97
C GLY A 37 8.11 -13.00 0.31
N THR A 38 9.40 -13.34 0.42
CA THR A 38 10.01 -14.48 -0.31
C THR A 38 10.83 -15.42 0.57
N SER A 39 11.21 -14.99 1.78
CA SER A 39 12.09 -15.71 2.70
C SER A 39 11.36 -16.12 3.97
N ASN A 40 11.80 -17.22 4.59
CA ASN A 40 11.33 -17.61 5.91
C ASN A 40 11.89 -16.64 6.97
N ILE A 41 11.13 -15.59 7.27
CA ILE A 41 11.42 -14.67 8.37
C ILE A 41 10.48 -14.87 9.54
N THR A 42 10.93 -14.52 10.75
CA THR A 42 10.07 -14.54 11.94
C THR A 42 8.94 -13.53 11.82
N LYS A 43 7.77 -13.84 12.39
CA LYS A 43 6.61 -12.94 12.41
C LYS A 43 6.91 -11.59 13.07
N GLU A 44 7.78 -11.57 14.07
CA GLU A 44 8.20 -10.36 14.77
C GLU A 44 8.97 -9.43 13.83
N THR A 45 9.90 -9.98 13.06
CA THR A 45 10.65 -9.24 12.03
C THR A 45 9.73 -8.73 10.93
N GLU A 46 8.82 -9.57 10.42
CA GLU A 46 7.84 -9.16 9.42
C GLU A 46 6.99 -7.99 9.92
N SER A 47 6.49 -8.08 11.15
CA SER A 47 5.69 -7.04 11.79
C SER A 47 6.47 -5.73 11.96
N ALA A 48 7.74 -5.81 12.33
CA ALA A 48 8.62 -4.64 12.45
C ALA A 48 8.86 -3.96 11.08
N LEU A 49 9.12 -4.75 10.03
CA LEU A 49 9.27 -4.24 8.67
C LEU A 49 7.98 -3.61 8.15
N HIS A 50 6.82 -4.23 8.41
CA HIS A 50 5.52 -3.67 8.06
C HIS A 50 5.23 -2.36 8.79
N TYR A 51 5.60 -2.28 10.06
CA TYR A 51 5.47 -1.05 10.82
C TYR A 51 6.32 0.07 10.20
N LEU A 52 7.61 -0.17 9.96
CA LEU A 52 8.48 0.82 9.30
C LEU A 52 7.95 1.21 7.91
N ALA A 53 7.51 0.23 7.12
CA ALA A 53 6.96 0.46 5.78
C ALA A 53 5.64 1.24 5.81
N ALA A 54 4.78 1.01 6.81
CA ALA A 54 3.56 1.79 6.99
C ALA A 54 3.86 3.25 7.33
N TRP A 55 4.90 3.51 8.13
CA TRP A 55 5.32 4.86 8.51
C TRP A 55 6.04 5.62 7.38
N SER A 56 6.81 4.91 6.56
CA SER A 56 7.52 5.47 5.42
C SER A 56 6.77 5.35 4.10
N PHE A 57 5.48 4.99 4.13
CA PHE A 57 4.73 4.55 2.96
C PHE A 57 4.68 5.57 1.82
N VAL A 58 4.44 6.85 2.14
CA VAL A 58 4.37 7.93 1.15
C VAL A 58 5.73 8.18 0.49
N GLU A 59 6.82 8.08 1.24
CA GLU A 59 8.18 8.22 0.70
C GLU A 59 8.56 7.00 -0.16
N MET A 60 8.20 5.80 0.28
CA MET A 60 8.35 4.58 -0.52
C MET A 60 7.60 4.69 -1.84
N ALA A 61 6.38 5.24 -1.86
CA ALA A 61 5.56 5.40 -3.06
C ALA A 61 6.19 6.30 -4.14
N LYS A 62 7.16 7.15 -3.78
CA LYS A 62 7.91 8.00 -4.72
C LYS A 62 9.07 7.24 -5.39
N LEU A 63 9.45 6.08 -4.87
CA LEU A 63 10.59 5.33 -5.38
C LEU A 63 10.22 4.47 -6.60
N PRO A 64 11.13 4.29 -7.57
CA PRO A 64 10.88 3.47 -8.76
C PRO A 64 10.55 2.01 -8.45
N ASP A 65 11.17 1.45 -7.41
CA ASP A 65 11.00 0.04 -7.02
C ASP A 65 9.69 -0.23 -6.25
N PHE A 66 8.90 0.79 -5.93
CA PHE A 66 7.64 0.64 -5.19
C PHE A 66 6.68 -0.37 -5.83
N GLN A 67 6.62 -0.37 -7.17
CA GLN A 67 5.78 -1.26 -7.95
C GLN A 67 6.20 -2.74 -7.87
N ARG A 68 7.41 -3.02 -7.36
CA ARG A 68 7.95 -4.37 -7.23
C ARG A 68 7.49 -5.06 -5.94
N ILE A 69 6.94 -4.31 -4.97
CA ILE A 69 6.42 -4.86 -3.72
C ILE A 69 5.40 -5.97 -4.05
N PRO A 70 5.53 -7.18 -3.49
CA PRO A 70 4.64 -8.28 -3.82
C PRO A 70 3.20 -7.95 -3.42
N TYR A 71 2.23 -8.38 -4.22
CA TYR A 71 0.80 -8.08 -4.01
C TYR A 71 0.34 -8.32 -2.56
N HIS A 72 0.67 -9.46 -1.97
CA HIS A 72 0.24 -9.79 -0.60
C HIS A 72 0.83 -8.82 0.45
N GLN A 73 2.11 -8.46 0.32
CA GLN A 73 2.77 -7.47 1.18
C GLN A 73 2.13 -6.10 1.00
N PHE A 74 1.86 -5.72 -0.25
CA PHE A 74 1.25 -4.44 -0.57
C PHE A 74 -0.17 -4.31 0.02
N VAL A 75 -1.00 -5.35 -0.08
CA VAL A 75 -2.33 -5.38 0.54
C VAL A 75 -2.26 -5.29 2.07
N ILE A 76 -1.32 -6.01 2.71
CA ILE A 76 -1.12 -5.93 4.16
C ILE A 76 -0.80 -4.49 4.57
N LEU A 77 0.19 -3.87 3.92
CA LEU A 77 0.57 -2.48 4.17
C LEU A 77 -0.62 -1.53 3.97
N LEU A 78 -1.27 -1.61 2.81
CA LEU A 78 -2.37 -0.74 2.45
C LEU A 78 -3.60 -0.93 3.35
N SER A 79 -3.77 -2.09 3.98
CA SER A 79 -4.88 -2.34 4.92
C SER A 79 -4.63 -1.77 6.33
N SER A 80 -3.38 -1.48 6.68
CA SER A 80 -2.95 -1.10 8.04
C SER A 80 -3.61 0.18 8.56
N CYS A 81 -4.04 0.16 9.83
CA CYS A 81 -4.45 1.38 10.54
C CYS A 81 -3.28 2.34 10.81
N GLU A 82 -2.06 1.81 10.92
CA GLU A 82 -0.82 2.56 11.15
C GLU A 82 -0.25 3.15 9.84
N LEU A 83 -0.94 2.99 8.71
CA LEU A 83 -0.51 3.54 7.43
C LEU A 83 -0.40 5.07 7.54
N HIS A 84 0.81 5.60 7.46
CA HIS A 84 1.09 7.00 7.68
C HIS A 84 0.81 7.82 6.43
N VAL A 85 -0.45 8.19 6.27
CA VAL A 85 -0.97 9.06 5.20
C VAL A 85 -1.75 10.21 5.79
N SER A 86 -1.74 11.37 5.13
CA SER A 86 -2.50 12.55 5.55
C SER A 86 -4.02 12.34 5.44
N HIS A 87 -4.46 11.60 4.42
CA HIS A 87 -5.86 11.22 4.21
C HIS A 87 -5.95 10.05 3.22
N GLU A 88 -7.12 9.42 3.14
CA GLU A 88 -7.31 8.18 2.37
C GLU A 88 -7.04 8.33 0.87
N LEU A 89 -7.23 9.53 0.28
CA LEU A 89 -6.89 9.77 -1.12
C LEU A 89 -5.40 9.58 -1.43
N VAL A 90 -4.48 9.82 -0.47
CA VAL A 90 -3.04 9.53 -0.67
C VAL A 90 -2.80 8.02 -0.73
N ALA A 91 -3.49 7.24 0.09
CA ALA A 91 -3.42 5.78 0.04
C ALA A 91 -3.95 5.25 -1.30
N ALA A 92 -5.04 5.83 -1.81
CA ALA A 92 -5.56 5.52 -3.14
C ALA A 92 -4.57 5.88 -4.25
N ASP A 93 -3.89 7.03 -4.18
CA ASP A 93 -2.87 7.42 -5.16
C ASP A 93 -1.67 6.49 -5.16
N ALA A 94 -1.18 6.10 -4.00
CA ALA A 94 -0.12 5.09 -3.89
C ALA A 94 -0.57 3.74 -4.46
N ALA A 95 -1.82 3.34 -4.19
CA ALA A 95 -2.42 2.14 -4.77
C ALA A 95 -2.48 2.19 -6.30
N LEU A 96 -2.83 3.35 -6.87
CA LEU A 96 -2.75 3.57 -8.30
C LEU A 96 -1.32 3.42 -8.77
N LEU A 97 -0.34 4.15 -8.20
CA LEU A 97 1.07 4.05 -8.57
C LEU A 97 1.59 2.60 -8.60
N TRP A 98 1.21 1.79 -7.61
CA TRP A 98 1.56 0.37 -7.58
C TRP A 98 0.89 -0.41 -8.72
N LEU A 99 -0.42 -0.22 -8.94
CA LEU A 99 -1.19 -0.86 -10.01
C LEU A 99 -0.65 -0.54 -11.40
N VAL A 100 -0.18 0.69 -11.64
CA VAL A 100 0.32 1.09 -12.96
C VAL A 100 1.54 0.24 -13.35
N GLY A 101 2.35 -0.19 -12.38
CA GLY A 101 3.51 -1.04 -12.61
C GLY A 101 3.19 -2.51 -12.89
N GLN A 102 1.93 -2.92 -12.80
CA GLN A 102 1.55 -4.31 -12.97
C GLN A 102 1.25 -4.64 -14.44
N PRO A 103 1.64 -5.84 -14.93
CA PRO A 103 1.30 -6.28 -16.29
C PRO A 103 -0.21 -6.42 -16.52
N HIS A 104 -0.93 -6.89 -15.50
CA HIS A 104 -2.38 -7.15 -15.56
C HIS A 104 -3.10 -6.51 -14.36
N PRO A 105 -3.21 -5.17 -14.30
CA PRO A 105 -3.71 -4.45 -13.12
C PRO A 105 -5.13 -4.84 -12.73
N ALA A 106 -5.95 -5.27 -13.69
CA ALA A 106 -7.33 -5.69 -13.45
C ALA A 106 -7.47 -6.91 -12.52
N ILE A 107 -6.46 -7.79 -12.46
CA ILE A 107 -6.46 -8.97 -11.58
C ILE A 107 -6.34 -8.54 -10.11
N TYR A 108 -5.54 -7.51 -9.84
CA TYR A 108 -5.25 -7.04 -8.49
C TYR A 108 -6.24 -5.98 -8.00
N ALA A 109 -6.86 -5.23 -8.92
CA ALA A 109 -7.75 -4.11 -8.60
C ALA A 109 -8.83 -4.43 -7.55
N PRO A 110 -9.56 -5.57 -7.59
CA PRO A 110 -10.56 -5.87 -6.56
C PRO A 110 -9.99 -5.91 -5.15
N GLY A 111 -8.84 -6.59 -4.96
CA GLY A 111 -8.20 -6.69 -3.66
C GLY A 111 -7.65 -5.35 -3.18
N ILE A 112 -7.00 -4.59 -4.06
CA ILE A 112 -6.49 -3.26 -3.77
C ILE A 112 -7.61 -2.29 -3.35
N PHE A 113 -8.67 -2.18 -4.14
CA PHE A 113 -9.76 -1.25 -3.82
C PHE A 113 -10.62 -1.70 -2.64
N SER A 114 -10.62 -3.00 -2.28
CA SER A 114 -11.32 -3.48 -1.09
C SER A 114 -10.71 -3.00 0.24
N VAL A 115 -9.42 -2.62 0.24
CA VAL A 115 -8.71 -2.15 1.43
C VAL A 115 -8.57 -0.62 1.49
N ILE A 116 -9.07 0.09 0.46
CA ILE A 116 -9.28 1.53 0.50
C ILE A 116 -10.56 1.82 1.29
N ARG A 117 -10.45 2.62 2.36
CA ARG A 117 -11.54 2.93 3.28
C ARG A 117 -12.41 4.03 2.70
N SER A 118 -13.37 3.65 1.86
CA SER A 118 -14.23 4.60 1.13
C SER A 118 -15.04 5.53 2.03
N ALA A 119 -15.27 5.17 3.30
CA ALA A 119 -15.87 6.06 4.30
C ALA A 119 -15.06 7.35 4.56
N TYR A 120 -13.75 7.33 4.32
CA TYR A 120 -12.83 8.46 4.49
C TYR A 120 -12.61 9.24 3.18
N LEU A 121 -13.34 8.88 2.11
CA LEU A 121 -13.29 9.54 0.81
C LEU A 121 -14.59 10.30 0.56
N SER A 122 -14.47 11.59 0.23
CA SER A 122 -15.59 12.41 -0.24
C SER A 122 -16.12 11.88 -1.58
N LYS A 123 -17.29 12.36 -2.01
CA LYS A 123 -17.80 12.02 -3.36
C LYS A 123 -16.85 12.50 -4.46
N VAL A 124 -16.22 13.66 -4.26
CA VAL A 124 -15.25 14.23 -5.20
C VAL A 124 -14.01 13.36 -5.27
N ASP A 125 -13.55 12.81 -4.15
CA ASP A 125 -12.34 11.97 -4.09
C ASP A 125 -12.53 10.67 -4.87
N ARG A 126 -13.70 10.05 -4.71
CA ARG A 126 -14.05 8.81 -5.40
C ARG A 126 -14.08 9.04 -6.92
N GLN A 127 -14.65 10.17 -7.35
CA GLN A 127 -14.65 10.55 -8.76
C GLN A 127 -13.24 10.84 -9.27
N LEU A 128 -12.43 11.55 -8.49
CA LEU A 128 -11.04 11.86 -8.83
C LEU A 128 -10.19 10.59 -8.98
N ILE A 129 -10.39 9.56 -8.16
CA ILE A 129 -9.72 8.26 -8.31
C ILE A 129 -10.06 7.64 -9.67
N VAL A 130 -11.33 7.67 -10.09
CA VAL A 130 -11.75 7.15 -11.40
C VAL A 130 -11.13 7.95 -12.55
N GLU A 131 -11.09 9.27 -12.44
CA GLU A 131 -10.44 10.14 -13.43
C GLU A 131 -8.93 9.86 -13.53
N ARG A 132 -8.26 9.66 -12.40
CA ARG A 132 -6.83 9.32 -12.35
C ARG A 132 -6.54 7.98 -13.01
N ILE A 133 -7.38 6.97 -12.82
CA ILE A 133 -7.29 5.68 -13.52
C ILE A 133 -7.32 5.90 -15.05
N ALA A 134 -8.23 6.77 -15.53
CA ALA A 134 -8.32 7.12 -16.95
C ALA A 134 -7.10 7.91 -17.45
N THR A 135 -6.59 8.87 -16.67
CA THR A 135 -5.36 9.63 -16.99
C THR A 135 -4.14 8.70 -17.11
N LEU A 136 -4.07 7.70 -16.22
CA LEU A 136 -3.04 6.67 -16.24
C LEU A 136 -3.24 5.65 -17.37
N GLN A 137 -4.35 5.76 -18.13
CA GLN A 137 -4.76 4.88 -19.24
C GLN A 137 -4.95 3.42 -18.85
N MET A 138 -5.24 3.15 -17.58
CA MET A 138 -5.47 1.78 -17.12
C MET A 138 -6.71 1.17 -17.81
N PRO A 139 -6.80 -0.17 -17.91
CA PRO A 139 -7.98 -0.83 -18.45
C PRO A 139 -9.26 -0.41 -17.74
N GLU A 140 -10.36 -0.25 -18.50
CA GLU A 140 -11.68 0.15 -17.96
C GLU A 140 -12.20 -0.81 -16.87
N SER A 141 -11.78 -2.07 -16.89
CA SER A 141 -12.09 -3.02 -15.82
C SER A 141 -11.57 -2.55 -14.46
N VAL A 142 -10.42 -1.87 -14.39
CA VAL A 142 -9.86 -1.29 -13.17
C VAL A 142 -10.78 -0.17 -12.66
N ALA A 143 -11.21 0.75 -13.54
CA ALA A 143 -12.13 1.83 -13.19
C ALA A 143 -13.48 1.29 -12.69
N ARG A 144 -13.97 0.21 -13.29
CA ARG A 144 -15.20 -0.48 -12.87
C ARG A 144 -15.05 -1.08 -11.46
N PHE A 145 -13.95 -1.76 -11.18
CA PHE A 145 -13.69 -2.32 -9.85
C PHE A 145 -13.54 -1.24 -8.79
N ALA A 146 -12.88 -0.12 -9.12
CA ALA A 146 -12.77 1.03 -8.22
C ALA A 146 -14.17 1.56 -7.82
N ARG A 147 -15.04 1.80 -8.81
CA ARG A 147 -16.41 2.27 -8.57
C ARG A 147 -17.20 1.32 -7.67
N ILE A 148 -17.27 0.05 -8.04
CA ILE A 148 -18.01 -0.99 -7.28
C ILE A 148 -17.48 -1.09 -5.83
N SER A 149 -16.15 -1.09 -5.67
CA SER A 149 -15.54 -1.25 -4.35
C SER A 149 -15.77 -0.04 -3.46
N MET A 150 -15.70 1.18 -4.01
CA MET A 150 -15.91 2.41 -3.23
C MET A 150 -17.38 2.63 -2.84
N GLU A 151 -18.33 2.10 -3.62
CA GLU A 151 -19.76 2.10 -3.31
C GLU A 151 -20.18 0.96 -2.37
N SER A 152 -19.32 -0.04 -2.17
CA SER A 152 -19.60 -1.17 -1.30
C SER A 152 -19.66 -0.77 0.17
N ARG A 153 -20.65 -1.32 0.89
CA ARG A 153 -20.77 -1.20 2.35
C ARG A 153 -19.58 -1.80 3.10
N HIS A 154 -18.89 -2.78 2.50
CA HIS A 154 -17.73 -3.42 3.13
C HIS A 154 -16.55 -2.46 3.23
N SER A 155 -16.29 -1.66 2.20
CA SER A 155 -15.24 -0.64 2.15
C SER A 155 -15.59 0.61 2.99
N SER A 156 -16.84 0.71 3.45
CA SER A 156 -17.32 1.77 4.34
C SER A 156 -17.14 1.46 5.83
N ARG A 157 -16.53 0.31 6.18
CA ARG A 157 -16.24 -0.05 7.57
C ARG A 157 -15.17 0.89 8.14
N ILE A 158 -15.39 1.31 9.38
CA ILE A 158 -14.49 2.21 10.11
C ILE A 158 -13.88 1.48 11.30
N CYS A 159 -12.62 1.78 11.60
CA CYS A 159 -11.97 1.27 12.81
C CYS A 159 -12.35 2.17 13.99
N LEU A 160 -12.93 1.60 15.05
CA LEU A 160 -13.33 2.31 16.28
C LEU A 160 -12.54 1.85 17.50
N GLU A 161 -11.35 1.29 17.28
CA GLU A 161 -10.49 0.85 18.38
C GLU A 161 -9.99 2.07 19.17
N GLY A 162 -10.25 2.09 20.48
CA GLY A 162 -9.99 3.27 21.31
C GLY A 162 -8.53 3.73 21.30
N THR A 163 -7.57 2.81 21.28
CA THR A 163 -6.13 3.11 21.17
C THR A 163 -5.78 3.83 19.87
N HIS A 164 -6.31 3.37 18.74
CA HIS A 164 -6.10 4.00 17.43
C HIS A 164 -6.75 5.38 17.33
N VAL A 165 -7.97 5.52 17.87
CA VAL A 165 -8.69 6.79 17.89
C VAL A 165 -7.97 7.82 18.77
N ASN A 166 -7.53 7.41 19.98
CA ASN A 166 -6.80 8.28 20.90
C ASN A 166 -5.42 8.70 20.36
N ARG A 167 -4.80 7.88 19.51
CA ARG A 167 -3.55 8.21 18.80
C ARG A 167 -3.78 9.07 17.55
N HIS A 168 -5.02 9.40 17.23
CA HIS A 168 -5.39 10.17 16.04
C HIS A 168 -4.85 9.58 14.73
N LEU A 169 -4.88 8.23 14.60
CA LEU A 169 -4.51 7.60 13.34
C LEU A 169 -5.49 8.03 12.24
N SER A 170 -4.95 8.46 11.09
CA SER A 170 -5.72 9.13 10.02
C SER A 170 -6.84 8.29 9.41
N ARG A 171 -6.79 6.98 9.61
CA ARG A 171 -7.73 6.00 9.06
C ARG A 171 -8.70 5.45 10.10
N CYS A 172 -8.69 5.97 11.33
CA CYS A 172 -9.47 5.46 12.46
C CYS A 172 -10.40 6.53 13.03
N GLY A 173 -11.49 6.09 13.66
CA GLY A 173 -12.51 6.99 14.23
C GLY A 173 -13.60 7.36 13.24
N ILE A 174 -14.42 8.34 13.61
CA ILE A 174 -15.50 8.83 12.75
C ILE A 174 -14.88 9.71 11.66
N PRO A 175 -15.03 9.35 10.37
CA PRO A 175 -14.42 10.12 9.28
C PRO A 175 -15.10 11.48 9.09
N ASP A 176 -14.29 12.50 8.83
CA ASP A 176 -14.73 13.80 8.30
C ASP A 176 -14.05 14.05 6.95
N PRO A 177 -14.58 13.48 5.86
CA PRO A 177 -13.95 13.56 4.55
C PRO A 177 -14.01 14.97 3.93
N GLU A 178 -14.87 15.86 4.44
CA GLU A 178 -15.02 17.22 3.90
C GLU A 178 -13.99 18.19 4.48
N SER A 179 -13.45 17.89 5.66
CA SER A 179 -12.45 18.73 6.34
C SER A 179 -10.99 18.40 5.97
N ARG A 180 -10.75 17.40 5.11
CA ARG A 180 -9.39 16.96 4.78
C ARG A 180 -8.65 17.97 3.89
N PRO A 181 -7.30 18.00 3.92
CA PRO A 181 -6.50 18.67 2.89
C PRO A 181 -6.85 18.13 1.50
N LYS A 182 -6.98 18.99 0.48
CA LYS A 182 -7.43 18.58 -0.86
C LYS A 182 -6.32 18.01 -1.74
N GLU A 183 -5.10 18.49 -1.56
CA GLU A 183 -3.94 18.17 -2.42
C GLU A 183 -3.24 16.88 -1.98
N THR A 184 -2.71 16.15 -2.96
CA THR A 184 -1.89 14.96 -2.72
C THR A 184 -0.44 15.27 -3.09
N THR A 185 0.50 14.77 -2.30
CA THR A 185 1.94 15.00 -2.51
C THR A 185 2.56 13.99 -3.48
N LEU A 186 1.77 13.04 -3.99
CA LEU A 186 2.21 12.00 -4.92
C LEU A 186 1.95 12.43 -6.35
N SER A 187 3.02 12.58 -7.12
CA SER A 187 2.93 12.83 -8.55
C SER A 187 2.50 11.57 -9.30
N LEU A 188 1.25 11.55 -9.76
CA LEU A 188 0.74 10.47 -10.60
C LEU A 188 1.25 10.64 -12.02
N SER A 189 2.29 9.90 -12.37
CA SER A 189 2.75 9.74 -13.74
C SER A 189 2.66 8.27 -14.15
N ARG A 190 2.63 8.01 -15.47
CA ARG A 190 2.79 6.64 -15.97
C ARG A 190 4.12 6.04 -15.50
N PRO A 191 4.25 4.70 -15.46
CA PRO A 191 5.52 4.05 -15.25
C PRO A 191 6.38 4.30 -16.49
N ARG A 192 7.67 4.04 -16.33
CA ARG A 192 8.66 4.10 -17.39
C ARG A 192 8.23 3.30 -18.62
N GLU A 193 8.75 3.72 -19.78
CA GLU A 193 8.57 3.11 -21.10
C GLU A 193 8.57 1.58 -21.04
N GLY A 194 7.55 0.94 -21.64
CA GLY A 194 7.59 -0.52 -21.90
C GLY A 194 6.38 -1.33 -21.42
N ILE A 195 5.55 -0.84 -20.49
CA ILE A 195 4.32 -1.55 -20.09
C ILE A 195 3.21 -1.23 -21.08
N LYS A 196 2.97 -2.16 -22.02
CA LYS A 196 1.77 -2.15 -22.87
C LYS A 196 0.73 -3.07 -22.22
N TRP A 197 -0.33 -2.50 -21.65
CA TRP A 197 -1.49 -3.30 -21.27
C TRP A 197 -2.15 -3.77 -22.56
N SER A 198 -2.36 -5.08 -22.67
CA SER A 198 -3.06 -5.67 -23.80
C SER A 198 -4.49 -5.13 -23.85
N GLU A 199 -4.83 -4.41 -24.92
CA GLU A 199 -6.22 -4.09 -25.22
C GLU A 199 -6.97 -5.36 -25.63
N LYS A 200 -8.11 -5.56 -24.96
CA LYS A 200 -9.27 -6.40 -25.29
C LYS A 200 -9.05 -7.90 -25.59
N SER A 201 -9.79 -8.71 -24.84
CA SER A 201 -10.58 -9.77 -25.47
C SER A 201 -12.03 -9.32 -25.38
N GLU A 202 -12.66 -9.13 -26.55
CA GLU A 202 -14.11 -8.94 -26.69
C GLU A 202 -14.89 -10.14 -26.15
#